data_AF-A0A0B7N097-F1
#
_entry.id   AF-A0A0B7N097-F1
#
_cell.length_a   1.000
_cell.length_b   1.000
_cell.length_c   1.000
_cell.angle_alpha   90.00
_cell.angle_beta   90.00
_cell.angle_gamma   90.00
#
_symmetry.space_group_name_H-M   'P 1'
#
loop_
_entity.id
_entity.type
_entity.pdbx_description
1 polymer ?
#
loop_
_entity_poly.entity_id
_entity_poly.type
_entity_poly.pdbx_seq_one_letter_code
_entity_poly.pdbx_strand_id
1 'polypeptide(L)'
;MIEPKSTWEQTMSKKEEMKSAISLMRDTSLLLPATQRVEIHREGDHLVYFHDNDTPQEVVDKMLPDSTLTACLKYNRHKPQDLKTRATLYPDFCERYTYHNEHNLCSRRPRRSGFGGMIGRVYTVSQKNIEKFHLRILLYHVPGETSFADFRTQHGQVYPSYQAVKRAMGFLRDDNE
;
A
#
# COMPACT_ATOMS: atom_id res chain seq x y z
N MET A 1 6.30 39.01 -47.40
CA MET A 1 7.19 37.83 -47.55
C MET A 1 7.70 37.50 -46.16
N ILE A 2 7.35 36.34 -45.59
CA ILE A 2 7.86 35.89 -44.29
C ILE A 2 9.08 35.02 -44.61
N GLU A 3 10.26 35.47 -44.21
CA GLU A 3 11.49 34.70 -44.42
C GLU A 3 11.42 33.38 -43.64
N PRO A 4 11.84 32.24 -44.25
CA PRO A 4 11.85 30.97 -43.57
C PRO A 4 12.90 31.01 -42.44
N LYS A 5 12.45 30.69 -41.21
CA LYS A 5 13.33 30.61 -40.04
C LYS A 5 14.52 29.70 -40.32
N SER A 6 15.71 30.18 -39.96
CA SER A 6 16.96 29.45 -40.15
C SER A 6 17.00 28.17 -39.30
N THR A 7 17.78 27.19 -39.75
CA THR A 7 17.88 25.87 -39.09
C THR A 7 18.29 25.98 -37.61
N TRP A 8 19.14 26.96 -37.25
CA TRP A 8 19.57 27.15 -35.87
C TRP A 8 18.44 27.70 -34.97
N GLU A 9 17.60 28.60 -35.48
CA GLU A 9 16.44 29.12 -34.75
C GLU A 9 15.42 28.02 -34.46
N GLN A 10 15.19 27.14 -35.44
CA GLN A 10 14.30 25.98 -35.27
C GLN A 10 14.85 25.01 -34.22
N THR A 11 16.16 24.75 -34.20
CA THR A 11 16.77 23.86 -33.20
C THR A 11 16.74 24.45 -31.79
N MET A 12 16.91 25.77 -31.63
CA MET A 12 16.83 26.45 -30.33
C MET A 12 15.39 26.48 -29.80
N SER A 13 14.40 26.74 -30.66
CA SER A 13 12.97 26.65 -30.30
C SER A 13 12.62 25.27 -29.75
N LYS A 14 13.05 24.21 -30.45
CA LYS A 14 12.78 22.82 -30.05
C LYS A 14 13.47 22.44 -28.74
N LYS A 15 14.67 22.99 -28.48
CA LYS A 15 15.38 22.82 -27.20
C LYS A 15 14.65 23.52 -26.04
N GLU A 16 14.15 24.73 -26.24
CA GLU A 16 13.40 25.45 -25.21
C GLU A 16 12.01 24.83 -24.96
N GLU A 17 11.32 24.37 -25.99
CA GLU A 17 10.09 23.58 -25.85
C GLU A 17 10.34 22.30 -25.06
N MET A 18 11.45 21.59 -25.34
CA MET A 18 11.80 20.37 -24.62
C MET A 18 12.19 20.64 -23.16
N LYS A 19 12.90 21.74 -22.87
CA LYS A 19 13.17 22.19 -21.50
C LYS A 19 11.90 22.57 -20.76
N SER A 20 10.98 23.27 -21.42
CA SER A 20 9.68 23.65 -20.86
C SER A 20 8.83 22.41 -20.58
N ALA A 21 8.79 21.43 -21.49
CA ALA A 21 8.12 20.15 -21.29
C ALA A 21 8.74 19.34 -20.14
N ILE A 22 10.08 19.31 -20.01
CA ILE A 22 10.76 18.67 -18.87
C ILE A 22 10.45 19.40 -17.56
N SER A 23 10.37 20.73 -17.56
CA SER A 23 9.94 21.52 -16.39
C SER A 23 8.51 21.19 -16.00
N LEU A 24 7.59 21.17 -16.97
CA LEU A 24 6.19 20.80 -16.75
C LEU A 24 6.04 19.36 -16.27
N MET A 25 6.87 18.43 -16.77
CA MET A 25 6.92 17.03 -16.31
C MET A 25 7.43 16.92 -14.88
N ARG A 26 8.41 17.75 -14.48
CA ARG A 26 8.86 17.84 -13.08
C ARG A 26 7.78 18.45 -12.18
N ASP A 27 7.13 19.53 -12.60
CA ASP A 27 6.04 20.16 -11.85
C ASP A 27 4.82 19.24 -11.72
N THR A 28 4.46 18.50 -12.77
CA THR A 28 3.40 17.47 -12.70
C THR A 28 3.80 16.27 -11.84
N SER A 29 5.08 15.88 -11.81
CA SER A 29 5.57 14.87 -10.86
C SER A 29 5.59 15.34 -9.41
N LEU A 30 5.61 16.66 -9.16
CA LEU A 30 5.42 17.25 -7.82
C LEU A 30 3.93 17.31 -7.43
N LEU A 31 3.01 17.25 -8.40
CA LEU A 31 1.55 17.25 -8.16
C LEU A 31 0.98 15.85 -7.91
N LEU A 32 1.65 14.80 -8.36
CA LEU A 32 1.25 13.42 -8.09
C LEU A 32 2.24 12.76 -7.15
N PRO A 33 1.84 12.43 -5.91
CA PRO A 33 2.72 11.71 -4.99
C PRO A 33 3.10 10.37 -5.62
N ALA A 34 4.33 9.92 -5.37
CA ALA A 34 4.76 8.58 -5.72
C ALA A 34 3.78 7.55 -5.14
N THR A 35 3.70 6.37 -5.74
CA THR A 35 2.81 5.32 -5.21
C THR A 35 3.59 4.06 -4.95
N GLN A 36 3.36 3.45 -3.78
CA GLN A 36 3.86 2.12 -3.47
C GLN A 36 2.69 1.15 -3.52
N ARG A 37 2.87 0.05 -4.23
CA ARG A 37 1.91 -1.05 -4.17
C ARG A 37 2.01 -1.73 -2.81
N VAL A 38 0.87 -1.85 -2.14
CA VAL A 38 0.74 -2.61 -0.90
C VAL A 38 -0.08 -3.88 -1.16
N GLU A 39 0.34 -4.97 -0.54
CA GLU A 39 -0.24 -6.28 -0.71
C GLU A 39 -1.52 -6.46 0.09
N ILE A 40 -2.40 -7.33 -0.43
CA ILE A 40 -3.62 -7.74 0.26
C ILE A 40 -3.84 -9.23 0.07
N HIS A 41 -4.00 -9.92 1.18
CA HIS A 41 -4.22 -11.34 1.25
C HIS A 41 -4.90 -11.69 2.57
N ARG A 42 -5.42 -12.92 2.66
CA ARG A 42 -5.93 -13.47 3.92
C ARG A 42 -4.76 -13.98 4.74
N GLU A 43 -5.00 -14.25 6.02
CA GLU A 43 -4.00 -14.89 6.87
C GLU A 43 -3.52 -16.20 6.23
N GLY A 44 -2.20 -16.36 6.08
CA GLY A 44 -1.60 -17.51 5.39
C GLY A 44 -1.54 -17.41 3.85
N ASP A 45 -2.42 -16.64 3.21
CA ASP A 45 -2.57 -16.63 1.74
C ASP A 45 -1.66 -15.60 1.01
N HIS A 46 -0.51 -15.26 1.58
CA HIS A 46 0.44 -14.33 0.93
C HIS A 46 1.28 -15.04 -0.12
N LEU A 47 1.68 -14.29 -1.15
CA LEU A 47 2.47 -14.81 -2.25
C LEU A 47 3.92 -15.03 -1.79
N VAL A 48 4.44 -16.23 -2.02
CA VAL A 48 5.83 -16.59 -1.74
C VAL A 48 6.47 -17.05 -3.05
N TYR A 49 7.70 -16.60 -3.28
CA TYR A 49 8.53 -17.09 -4.38
C TYR A 49 9.49 -18.14 -3.83
N PHE A 50 9.60 -19.26 -4.53
CA PHE A 50 10.54 -20.33 -4.25
C PHE A 50 11.38 -20.60 -5.50
N HIS A 51 12.54 -21.21 -5.32
CA HIS A 51 13.36 -21.67 -6.44
C HIS A 51 13.01 -23.11 -6.79
N ASP A 52 13.22 -23.50 -8.05
CA ASP A 52 12.94 -24.87 -8.52
C ASP A 52 13.70 -25.95 -7.73
N ASN A 53 14.82 -25.58 -7.10
CA ASN A 53 15.64 -26.47 -6.28
C ASN A 53 15.18 -26.55 -4.82
N ASP A 54 14.23 -25.72 -4.38
CA ASP A 54 13.75 -25.73 -3.00
C ASP A 54 12.77 -26.90 -2.80
N THR A 55 12.98 -27.68 -1.75
CA THR A 55 11.98 -28.69 -1.35
C THR A 55 10.79 -28.03 -0.64
N PRO A 56 9.58 -28.62 -0.68
CA PRO A 56 8.41 -28.06 0.00
C PRO A 56 8.63 -27.85 1.51
N GLN A 57 9.37 -28.74 2.17
CA GLN A 57 9.72 -28.58 3.59
C GLN A 57 10.65 -27.40 3.81
N GLU A 58 11.69 -27.22 2.98
CA GLU A 58 12.57 -26.06 3.07
C GLU A 58 11.84 -24.74 2.83
N VAL A 59 10.85 -24.71 1.93
CA VAL A 59 10.03 -23.49 1.71
C VAL A 59 9.18 -23.16 2.94
N VAL A 60 8.65 -24.16 3.63
CA VAL A 60 7.85 -23.99 4.85
C VAL A 60 8.72 -23.62 6.06
N ASP A 61 9.89 -24.24 6.18
CA ASP A 61 10.84 -24.04 7.28
C ASP A 61 11.63 -22.73 7.13
N LYS A 62 11.84 -22.27 5.90
CA LYS A 62 12.33 -20.90 5.66
C LYS A 62 11.33 -19.93 6.27
N MET A 63 11.81 -19.02 7.13
CA MET A 63 11.00 -17.89 7.56
C MET A 63 10.52 -17.13 6.32
N LEU A 64 9.23 -17.31 6.00
CA LEU A 64 8.62 -16.65 4.86
C LEU A 64 8.79 -15.14 5.01
N PRO A 65 9.21 -14.44 3.94
CA PRO A 65 9.33 -13.00 4.00
C PRO A 65 7.97 -12.39 4.29
N ASP A 66 7.95 -11.36 5.12
CA ASP A 66 6.71 -10.68 5.44
C ASP A 66 6.15 -9.94 4.21
N SER A 67 4.84 -10.04 4.01
CA SER A 67 4.17 -9.11 3.11
C SER A 67 4.18 -7.71 3.72
N THR A 68 3.87 -6.69 2.91
CA THR A 68 3.67 -5.34 3.45
C THR A 68 2.56 -5.30 4.50
N LEU A 69 1.55 -6.18 4.39
CA LEU A 69 0.44 -6.29 5.34
C LEU A 69 0.89 -6.96 6.64
N THR A 70 1.53 -8.12 6.59
CA THR A 70 2.00 -8.81 7.81
C THR A 70 3.06 -7.99 8.53
N ALA A 71 3.92 -7.29 7.79
CA ALA A 71 4.89 -6.37 8.37
C ALA A 71 4.23 -5.21 9.13
N CYS A 72 3.17 -4.61 8.58
CA CYS A 72 2.39 -3.56 9.26
C CYS A 72 1.76 -4.09 10.57
N LEU A 73 1.09 -5.24 10.50
CA LEU A 73 0.46 -5.87 11.66
C LEU A 73 1.49 -6.23 12.74
N LYS A 74 2.63 -6.81 12.35
CA LYS A 74 3.75 -7.09 13.25
C LYS A 74 4.28 -5.80 13.86
N TYR A 75 4.46 -4.73 13.09
CA TYR A 75 4.92 -3.45 13.63
C TYR A 75 3.98 -2.93 14.72
N ASN A 76 2.69 -2.84 14.43
CA ASN A 76 1.66 -2.38 15.37
C ASN A 76 1.60 -3.26 16.64
N ARG A 77 1.85 -4.56 16.50
CA ARG A 77 1.94 -5.51 17.63
C ARG A 77 3.17 -5.28 18.51
N HIS A 78 4.33 -5.00 17.92
CA HIS A 78 5.59 -4.82 18.66
C HIS A 78 5.76 -3.42 19.24
N LYS A 79 5.00 -2.44 18.74
CA LYS A 79 5.06 -1.03 19.17
C LYS A 79 3.69 -0.50 19.59
N PRO A 80 3.00 -1.12 20.57
CA PRO A 80 1.68 -0.67 21.02
C PRO A 80 1.66 0.78 21.54
N GLN A 81 2.80 1.28 22.02
CA GLN A 81 2.99 2.65 22.50
C GLN A 81 3.05 3.70 21.39
N ASP A 82 3.24 3.31 20.12
CA ASP A 82 3.29 4.25 19.01
C ASP A 82 1.86 4.62 18.55
N LEU A 83 1.26 5.56 19.29
CA LEU A 83 -0.10 6.03 19.02
C LEU A 83 -0.30 6.56 17.59
N LYS A 84 0.76 7.05 16.93
CA LYS A 84 0.66 7.52 15.55
C LYS A 84 0.43 6.36 14.60
N THR A 85 1.14 5.24 14.75
CA THR A 85 0.87 4.04 13.95
C THR A 85 -0.49 3.43 14.24
N ARG A 86 -0.89 3.44 15.51
CA ARG A 86 -2.21 2.99 15.94
C ARG A 86 -3.35 3.79 15.33
N ALA A 87 -3.10 5.04 14.95
CA ALA A 87 -4.06 5.92 14.28
C ALA A 87 -3.85 5.98 12.75
N THR A 88 -2.91 5.21 12.18
CA THR A 88 -2.61 5.21 10.75
C THR A 88 -3.35 4.07 10.06
N LEU A 89 -4.01 4.38 8.94
CA LEU A 89 -4.62 3.38 8.06
C LEU A 89 -3.55 2.64 7.28
N TYR A 90 -3.83 1.41 6.86
CA TYR A 90 -2.87 0.60 6.13
C TYR A 90 -2.29 1.26 4.84
N PRO A 91 -3.08 1.92 3.98
CA PRO A 91 -2.57 2.63 2.80
C PRO A 91 -1.57 3.76 3.15
N ASP A 92 -1.79 4.43 4.27
CA ASP A 92 -0.97 5.57 4.72
C ASP A 92 0.24 5.11 5.53
N PHE A 93 0.31 3.83 5.87
CA PHE A 93 1.43 3.25 6.60
C PHE A 93 2.73 3.38 5.81
N CYS A 94 2.69 3.19 4.48
CA CYS A 94 3.85 3.34 3.59
C CYS A 94 4.37 4.77 3.44
N GLU A 95 3.58 5.78 3.79
CA GLU A 95 4.03 7.17 3.81
C GLU A 95 5.02 7.40 4.96
N ARG A 96 4.76 6.75 6.10
CA ARG A 96 5.47 7.00 7.36
C ARG A 96 6.54 5.96 7.69
N TYR A 97 6.44 4.77 7.09
CA TYR A 97 7.29 3.62 7.41
C TYR A 97 7.88 2.99 6.16
N THR A 98 9.12 2.51 6.28
CA THR A 98 9.80 1.80 5.20
C THR A 98 9.94 0.33 5.56
N TYR A 99 9.57 -0.54 4.62
CA TYR A 99 9.75 -1.98 4.75
C TYR A 99 11.15 -2.37 4.25
N HIS A 100 11.90 -3.14 5.05
CA HIS A 100 13.20 -3.67 4.68
C HIS A 100 13.12 -5.19 4.55
N ASN A 101 13.14 -5.67 3.30
CA ASN A 101 13.07 -7.10 2.97
C ASN A 101 14.21 -7.90 3.63
N GLU A 102 15.42 -7.34 3.66
CA GLU A 102 16.63 -8.01 4.20
C GLU A 102 16.51 -8.40 5.68
N HIS A 103 15.66 -7.71 6.43
CA HIS A 103 15.47 -7.95 7.86
C HIS A 103 14.05 -8.38 8.19
N ASN A 104 13.18 -8.54 7.18
CA ASN A 104 11.73 -8.69 7.35
C ASN A 104 11.16 -7.69 8.37
N LEU A 105 11.73 -6.48 8.40
CA LEU A 105 11.49 -5.52 9.46
C LEU A 105 10.93 -4.24 8.88
N CYS A 106 9.80 -3.82 9.44
CA CYS A 106 9.35 -2.45 9.25
C CYS A 106 10.12 -1.55 10.22
N SER A 107 10.93 -0.63 9.67
CA SER A 107 11.70 0.31 10.50
C SER A 107 11.07 1.69 10.44
N ARG A 108 10.93 2.33 11.62
CA ARG A 108 10.59 3.75 11.71
C ARG A 108 11.80 4.56 11.29
N ARG A 109 11.95 4.76 9.99
CA ARG A 109 12.84 5.80 9.46
C ARG A 109 11.97 6.83 8.77
N PRO A 110 12.03 8.11 9.18
CA PRO A 110 11.53 9.16 8.32
C PRO A 110 12.21 8.97 6.98
N ARG A 111 11.41 8.81 5.92
CA ARG A 111 11.97 8.74 4.58
C ARG A 111 12.81 10.00 4.40
N ARG A 112 14.10 9.85 4.12
CA ARG A 112 15.09 10.95 4.12
C ARG A 112 14.79 12.04 3.07
N SER A 113 13.76 11.83 2.24
CA SER A 113 13.18 12.78 1.30
C SER A 113 11.65 12.61 1.31
N GLY A 114 10.92 13.72 1.48
CA GLY A 114 9.47 13.84 1.23
C GLY A 114 8.53 13.13 2.21
N PHE A 115 8.27 13.73 3.38
CA PHE A 115 6.96 13.54 4.02
C PHE A 115 5.89 14.07 3.04
N GLY A 116 4.85 13.29 2.75
CA GLY A 116 3.83 13.62 1.72
C GLY A 116 4.14 13.13 0.30
N GLY A 117 5.24 12.40 0.09
CA GLY A 117 5.69 12.02 -1.25
C GLY A 117 5.24 10.64 -1.74
N MET A 118 4.65 9.78 -0.90
CA MET A 118 4.31 8.42 -1.33
C MET A 118 3.04 7.86 -0.70
N ILE A 119 2.06 7.49 -1.53
CA ILE A 119 0.79 6.88 -1.11
C ILE A 119 0.84 5.37 -1.33
N GLY A 120 0.54 4.60 -0.28
CA GLY A 120 0.28 3.16 -0.43
C GLY A 120 -1.02 2.94 -1.19
N ARG A 121 -0.98 2.20 -2.30
CA ARG A 121 -2.17 1.84 -3.09
C ARG A 121 -2.42 0.35 -3.00
N VAL A 122 -3.53 -0.01 -2.35
CA VAL A 122 -4.07 -1.37 -2.40
C VAL A 122 -4.74 -1.54 -3.77
N TYR A 123 -4.24 -2.48 -4.57
CA TYR A 123 -4.73 -2.69 -5.93
C TYR A 123 -6.23 -3.03 -5.96
N THR A 124 -6.86 -2.84 -7.12
CA THR A 124 -8.25 -3.22 -7.32
C THR A 124 -8.42 -4.72 -7.13
N VAL A 125 -9.25 -5.08 -6.15
CA VAL A 125 -9.64 -6.46 -5.89
C VAL A 125 -10.97 -6.70 -6.60
N SER A 126 -11.02 -7.77 -7.41
CA SER A 126 -12.28 -8.18 -8.04
C SER A 126 -13.32 -8.54 -6.99
N GLN A 127 -14.58 -8.12 -7.20
CA GLN A 127 -15.71 -8.50 -6.35
C GLN A 127 -15.92 -10.03 -6.28
N LYS A 128 -15.44 -10.78 -7.29
CA LYS A 128 -15.45 -12.25 -7.26
C LYS A 128 -14.62 -12.81 -6.10
N ASN A 129 -13.59 -12.09 -5.66
CA ASN A 129 -12.85 -12.43 -4.45
C ASN A 129 -13.45 -11.68 -3.25
N ILE A 130 -14.60 -12.17 -2.79
CA ILE A 130 -15.43 -11.57 -1.74
C ILE A 130 -14.61 -11.27 -0.49
N GLU A 131 -13.81 -12.23 -0.03
CA GLU A 131 -12.96 -12.10 1.15
C GLU A 131 -11.96 -10.94 1.03
N LYS A 132 -11.13 -10.90 -0.03
CA LYS A 132 -10.17 -9.81 -0.23
C LYS A 132 -10.86 -8.48 -0.49
N PHE A 133 -12.04 -8.49 -1.13
CA PHE A 133 -12.81 -7.27 -1.40
C PHE A 133 -13.28 -6.61 -0.11
N HIS A 134 -13.83 -7.39 0.83
CA HIS A 134 -14.25 -6.88 2.13
C HIS A 134 -13.05 -6.48 3.00
N LEU A 135 -11.97 -7.27 3.01
CA LEU A 135 -10.73 -6.91 3.71
C LEU A 135 -10.15 -5.59 3.20
N ARG A 136 -10.15 -5.35 1.88
CA ARG A 136 -9.67 -4.10 1.30
C ARG A 136 -10.42 -2.93 1.91
N ILE A 137 -11.74 -3.02 2.00
CA ILE A 137 -12.55 -1.94 2.57
C ILE A 137 -12.17 -1.72 4.03
N LEU A 138 -12.01 -2.78 4.83
CA LEU A 138 -11.60 -2.65 6.23
C LEU A 138 -10.23 -1.98 6.39
N LEU A 139 -9.25 -2.32 5.56
CA LEU A 139 -7.91 -1.70 5.55
C LEU A 139 -7.94 -0.18 5.29
N TYR A 140 -9.01 0.34 4.67
CA TYR A 140 -9.21 1.77 4.45
C TYR A 140 -9.99 2.48 5.57
N HIS A 141 -10.53 1.76 6.55
CA HIS A 141 -11.42 2.34 7.56
C HIS A 141 -11.03 2.03 9.00
N VAL A 142 -10.36 0.90 9.23
CA VAL A 142 -9.90 0.50 10.54
C VAL A 142 -8.39 0.83 10.61
N PRO A 143 -7.94 1.54 11.66
CA PRO A 143 -6.52 1.84 11.85
C PRO A 143 -5.90 0.96 12.96
N GLY A 144 -4.58 0.79 12.89
CA GLY A 144 -3.79 0.28 14.01
C GLY A 144 -3.94 -1.21 14.31
N GLU A 145 -4.37 -2.02 13.37
CA GLU A 145 -4.56 -3.46 13.56
C GLU A 145 -3.24 -4.17 13.83
N THR A 146 -3.30 -5.19 14.68
CA THR A 146 -2.16 -6.02 15.08
C THR A 146 -2.29 -7.46 14.59
N SER A 147 -3.45 -7.83 14.08
CA SER A 147 -3.76 -9.19 13.64
C SER A 147 -4.84 -9.20 12.56
N PHE A 148 -4.96 -10.31 11.84
CA PHE A 148 -6.08 -10.52 10.91
C PHE A 148 -7.44 -10.64 11.63
N ALA A 149 -7.44 -11.05 12.90
CA ALA A 149 -8.64 -11.13 13.72
C ALA A 149 -9.14 -9.74 14.15
N ASP A 150 -8.25 -8.75 14.28
CA ASP A 150 -8.63 -7.37 14.63
C ASP A 150 -9.56 -6.78 13.56
N PHE A 151 -9.29 -7.05 12.27
CA PHE A 151 -10.19 -6.68 11.16
C PHE A 151 -11.55 -7.37 11.22
N ARG A 152 -11.70 -8.45 11.99
CA ARG A 152 -12.97 -9.15 12.22
C ARG A 152 -13.54 -8.85 13.59
N THR A 153 -12.99 -7.88 14.32
CA THR A 153 -13.44 -7.56 15.67
C THR A 153 -14.11 -6.20 15.69
N GLN A 154 -15.33 -6.13 16.22
CA GLN A 154 -16.04 -4.87 16.46
C GLN A 154 -16.62 -4.90 17.87
N HIS A 155 -16.37 -3.86 18.67
CA HIS A 155 -16.79 -3.75 20.08
C HIS A 155 -16.46 -4.99 20.93
N GLY A 156 -15.29 -5.62 20.70
CA GLY A 156 -14.84 -6.80 21.45
C GLY A 156 -15.41 -8.13 20.97
N GLN A 157 -16.31 -8.14 19.99
CA GLN A 157 -16.84 -9.36 19.40
C GLN A 157 -16.15 -9.69 18.08
N VAL A 158 -15.67 -10.93 17.95
CA VAL A 158 -15.07 -11.46 16.72
C VAL A 158 -16.17 -12.04 15.83
N TYR A 159 -16.18 -11.64 14.57
CA TYR A 159 -17.14 -12.06 13.57
C TYR A 159 -16.55 -13.15 12.66
N PRO A 160 -17.38 -14.04 12.08
CA PRO A 160 -16.90 -15.15 11.28
C PRO A 160 -16.19 -14.71 9.99
N SER A 161 -16.60 -13.58 9.39
CA SER A 161 -16.05 -13.06 8.13
C SER A 161 -15.88 -11.54 8.15
N TYR A 162 -15.04 -11.04 7.23
CA TYR A 162 -14.88 -9.60 7.00
C TYR A 162 -16.20 -8.93 6.57
N GLN A 163 -17.04 -9.63 5.81
CA GLN A 163 -18.36 -9.16 5.43
C GLN A 163 -19.27 -8.98 6.66
N ALA A 164 -19.26 -9.94 7.58
CA ALA A 164 -20.09 -9.90 8.79
C ALA A 164 -19.70 -8.72 9.69
N VAL A 165 -18.39 -8.49 9.91
CA VAL A 165 -17.95 -7.29 10.65
C VAL A 165 -18.40 -6.02 9.96
N LYS A 166 -18.30 -5.96 8.62
CA LYS A 166 -18.69 -4.77 7.86
C LYS A 166 -20.18 -4.47 7.99
N ARG A 167 -21.04 -5.50 8.02
CA ARG A 167 -22.47 -5.34 8.33
C ARG A 167 -22.66 -4.76 9.73
N ALA A 168 -21.96 -5.31 10.73
CA ALA A 168 -22.03 -4.81 12.10
C ALA A 168 -21.49 -3.37 12.27
N MET A 169 -20.49 -2.97 11.47
CA MET A 169 -19.98 -1.59 11.41
C MET A 169 -20.89 -0.63 10.63
N GLY A 170 -21.97 -1.12 9.99
CA GLY A 170 -22.86 -0.29 9.17
C GLY A 170 -22.29 0.08 7.79
N PHE A 171 -21.21 -0.57 7.34
CA PHE A 171 -20.62 -0.34 6.00
C PHE A 171 -21.41 -0.98 4.87
N LEU A 172 -22.36 -1.85 5.19
CA LEU A 172 -23.28 -2.47 4.25
C LEU A 172 -24.68 -2.09 4.70
N ARG A 173 -25.51 -1.61 3.78
CA ARG A 173 -26.95 -1.53 4.03
C ARG A 173 -27.47 -2.95 4.24
N ASP A 174 -28.38 -3.07 5.17
CA ASP A 174 -29.14 -4.30 5.33
C ASP A 174 -30.08 -4.38 4.13
N ASP A 175 -29.88 -5.36 3.24
CA ASP A 175 -30.80 -5.66 2.13
C ASP A 175 -32.00 -6.47 2.67
N ASN A 176 -32.48 -6.14 3.87
CA ASN A 176 -33.72 -6.64 4.42
C ASN A 176 -34.87 -5.76 3.89
N GLU A 177 -35.17 -5.93 2.60
CA GLU A 177 -36.51 -5.67 2.01
C GLU A 177 -37.12 -7.00 1.57
#